data_AF-A0A7C4D4S1-F1
#
_entry.id   AF-A0A7C4D4S1-F1
#
_cell.length_a   1.000
_cell.length_b   1.000
_cell.length_c   1.000
_cell.angle_alpha   90.00
_cell.angle_beta   90.00
_cell.angle_gamma   90.00
#
_symmetry.space_group_name_H-M   'P 1'
#
loop_
_entity.id
_entity.type
_entity.pdbx_description
1 polymer ?
#
loop_
_entity_poly.entity_id
_entity_poly.type
_entity_poly.pdbx_seq_one_letter_code
_entity_poly.pdbx_strand_id
1 'polypeptide(L)' 'MFGVAGRARYSYLLNDVDVRRWYSNVTRGSRVTADVYFRRLGMFCEHFNISPKQLIAISEGDLYNMLLNYFMFSI' A
#
# COMPACT_ATOMS: atom_id res chain seq x y z
N MET A 1 -22.19 1.05 5.46
CA MET A 1 -21.41 1.86 4.51
C MET A 1 -20.11 2.32 5.19
N PHE A 2 -18.99 1.61 5.03
CA PHE A 2 -17.69 2.01 5.64
C PHE A 2 -16.50 1.98 4.65
N GLY A 3 -16.76 1.80 3.34
CA GLY A 3 -15.70 1.54 2.35
C GLY A 3 -15.20 2.75 1.54
N VAL A 4 -15.78 3.94 1.69
CA VAL A 4 -15.54 5.04 0.74
C VAL A 4 -14.45 6.02 1.21
N ALA A 5 -14.34 6.28 2.53
CA ALA A 5 -13.45 7.32 3.05
C ALA A 5 -11.94 6.99 2.96
N GLY A 6 -11.55 5.72 3.17
CA GLY A 6 -10.14 5.32 3.13
C GLY A 6 -9.51 5.37 1.73
N ARG A 7 -10.34 5.25 0.68
CA ARG A 7 -9.88 5.30 -0.71
C ARG A 7 -9.54 6.73 -1.15
N ALA A 8 -10.25 7.73 -0.61
CA ALA A 8 -10.04 9.13 -0.96
C ALA A 8 -8.65 9.64 -0.55
N ARG A 9 -8.17 9.30 0.66
CA ARG A 9 -6.88 9.76 1.20
C ARG A 9 -5.70 9.37 0.30
N TYR A 10 -5.69 8.13 -0.20
CA TYR A 10 -4.58 7.60 -0.99
C TYR A 10 -4.85 7.60 -2.50
N SER A 11 -5.89 8.29 -2.95
CA SER A 11 -6.32 8.30 -4.37
C SER A 11 -5.19 8.70 -5.34
N TYR A 12 -4.24 9.54 -4.89
CA TYR A 12 -3.06 9.93 -5.67
C TYR A 12 -2.20 8.74 -6.10
N LEU A 13 -2.21 7.61 -5.38
CA LEU A 13 -1.47 6.40 -5.77
C LEU A 13 -2.01 5.78 -7.06
N LEU A 14 -3.27 6.04 -7.45
CA LEU A 14 -3.82 5.58 -8.72
C LEU A 14 -3.32 6.39 -9.92
N ASN A 15 -2.54 7.45 -9.71
CA ASN A 15 -1.82 8.14 -10.79
C ASN A 15 -0.67 7.28 -11.33
N ASP A 16 -0.16 6.35 -10.52
CA ASP A 16 0.78 5.32 -10.98
C ASP A 16 0.05 4.23 -11.77
N VAL A 17 0.53 3.97 -12.98
CA VAL A 17 -0.09 3.00 -13.91
C VAL A 17 -0.05 1.58 -13.38
N ASP A 18 1.02 1.19 -12.69
CA ASP A 18 1.22 -0.16 -12.17
C ASP A 18 0.30 -0.39 -10.96
N VAL A 19 0.19 0.61 -10.08
CA VAL A 19 -0.75 0.56 -8.95
C VAL A 19 -2.19 0.51 -9.43
N ARG A 20 -2.55 1.32 -10.44
CA ARG A 20 -3.91 1.31 -11.02
C ARG A 20 -4.24 -0.05 -11.64
N ARG A 21 -3.30 -0.63 -12.39
CA ARG A 21 -3.46 -1.95 -13.01
C ARG A 21 -3.62 -3.04 -11.96
N TRP A 22 -2.75 -3.06 -10.95
CA TRP A 22 -2.83 -4.00 -9.84
C TRP A 22 -4.16 -3.87 -9.10
N TYR A 23 -4.57 -2.66 -8.73
CA TYR A 23 -5.84 -2.42 -8.06
C TYR A 23 -7.03 -2.93 -8.89
N SER A 24 -7.06 -2.61 -10.19
CA SER A 24 -8.11 -3.11 -11.09
C SER A 24 -8.15 -4.64 -11.14
N ASN A 25 -7.00 -5.31 -11.19
CA ASN A 25 -6.94 -6.77 -11.16
C ASN A 25 -7.52 -7.35 -9.87
N VAL A 26 -7.17 -6.80 -8.70
CA VAL A 26 -7.70 -7.27 -7.41
C VAL A 26 -9.20 -7.01 -7.29
N THR A 27 -9.71 -5.88 -7.81
CA THR A 27 -11.15 -5.57 -7.78
C THR A 27 -12.01 -6.58 -8.51
N ARG A 28 -11.47 -7.29 -9.52
CA ARG A 28 -12.20 -8.33 -10.27
C ARG A 28 -12.58 -9.52 -9.39
N GLY A 29 -11.77 -9.84 -8.38
CA GLY A 29 -12.08 -10.88 -7.40
C GLY A 29 -12.88 -10.34 -6.21
N SER A 30 -12.43 -9.22 -5.63
CA SER A 30 -13.12 -8.58 -4.50
C SER A 30 -12.78 -7.10 -4.42
N ARG A 31 -13.80 -6.25 -4.59
CA ARG A 31 -13.68 -4.79 -4.40
C ARG A 31 -13.27 -4.42 -2.97
N VAL A 32 -13.81 -5.14 -1.97
CA VAL A 32 -13.51 -4.88 -0.56
C VAL A 32 -12.04 -5.19 -0.27
N THR A 33 -11.54 -6.31 -0.78
CA THR A 33 -10.12 -6.70 -0.64
C THR A 33 -9.21 -5.67 -1.31
N ALA A 34 -9.55 -5.24 -2.53
CA ALA A 34 -8.80 -4.20 -3.22
C ALA A 34 -8.71 -2.91 -2.41
N ASP A 35 -9.81 -2.47 -1.79
CA ASP A 35 -9.83 -1.26 -0.95
C ASP A 35 -8.99 -1.39 0.32
N VAL A 36 -9.06 -2.56 0.97
CA VAL A 36 -8.23 -2.85 2.14
C VAL A 36 -6.75 -2.82 1.79
N TYR A 37 -6.37 -3.50 0.70
CA TYR A 37 -4.98 -3.56 0.25
C TYR A 37 -4.47 -2.19 -0.18
N PHE A 38 -5.28 -1.42 -0.93
CA PHE A 38 -4.93 -0.08 -1.36
C PHE A 38 -4.67 0.87 -0.19
N ARG A 39 -5.53 0.81 0.84
CA ARG A 39 -5.34 1.59 2.07
C ARG A 39 -4.07 1.19 2.83
N ARG A 40 -3.77 -0.12 2.90
CA ARG A 40 -2.55 -0.63 3.55
C ARG A 40 -1.30 -0.20 2.80
N LEU A 41 -1.32 -0.26 1.47
CA LEU A 41 -0.25 0.26 0.62
C LEU A 41 0.00 1.74 0.92
N GLY A 42 -1.06 2.56 0.94
CA GLY A 42 -0.93 3.99 1.26
C GLY A 42 -0.36 4.25 2.65
N MET A 43 -0.87 3.56 3.69
CA MET A 43 -0.33 3.69 5.04
C MET A 43 1.16 3.29 5.12
N PHE A 44 1.56 2.22 4.43
CA PHE A 44 2.95 1.77 4.40
C PHE A 44 3.86 2.79 3.70
N CYS A 45 3.47 3.23 2.51
CA CYS A 45 4.18 4.24 1.75
C CYS A 45 4.35 5.56 2.54
N GLU A 46 3.30 5.99 3.23
CA GLU A 46 3.35 7.20 4.07
C GLU A 46 4.25 7.01 5.30
N HIS A 47 4.12 5.87 6.01
CA HIS A 47 4.90 5.61 7.22
C HIS A 47 6.41 5.56 6.95
N PHE A 48 6.82 4.91 5.86
CA PHE A 48 8.22 4.79 5.49
C PHE A 48 8.70 5.90 4.55
N ASN A 49 7.83 6.86 4.20
CA ASN A 49 8.10 7.92 3.23
C ASN A 49 8.69 7.41 1.90
N ILE A 50 8.07 6.36 1.34
CA ILE A 50 8.48 5.74 0.07
C ILE A 50 7.33 5.71 -0.93
N SER A 51 7.65 5.72 -2.22
CA SER A 51 6.69 5.48 -3.30
C SER A 51 6.41 3.99 -3.51
N PRO A 52 5.29 3.61 -4.15
CA PRO A 52 5.02 2.22 -4.54
C PRO A 52 6.12 1.61 -5.43
N LYS A 53 6.74 2.42 -6.30
CA LYS A 53 7.86 1.99 -7.15
C LYS A 53 9.13 1.72 -6.36
N GLN A 54 9.40 2.52 -5.33
CA GLN A 54 10.50 2.23 -4.42
C GLN A 54 10.21 0.96 -3.63
N LEU A 55 8.97 0.77 -3.15
CA LEU A 55 8.60 -0.44 -2.40
C LEU A 55 8.92 -1.74 -3.15
N ILE A 56 8.60 -1.81 -4.44
CA ILE A 56 8.90 -3.01 -5.25
C ILE A 56 10.39 -3.19 -5.59
N ALA A 57 11.19 -2.13 -5.41
CA ALA A 57 12.63 -2.14 -5.68
C ALA A 57 13.47 -2.42 -4.43
N ILE A 58 12.85 -2.46 -3.23
CA ILE A 58 13.52 -2.77 -1.98
C ILE A 58 13.94 -4.24 -1.99
N SER A 59 15.18 -4.52 -1.58
CA SER A 59 15.66 -5.89 -1.44
C SER A 59 14.92 -6.62 -0.33
N GLU A 60 14.84 -7.95 -0.39
CA GLU A 60 14.16 -8.72 0.65
C GLU A 60 14.75 -8.47 2.05
N GLY A 61 16.08 -8.34 2.15
CA GLY A 61 16.77 -8.04 3.41
C GLY A 61 16.43 -6.65 3.95
N ASP A 62 16.38 -5.63 3.09
CA ASP A 62 16.01 -4.28 3.50
C ASP A 62 14.53 -4.21 3.91
N LEU A 63 13.65 -4.89 3.18
CA LEU A 63 12.23 -4.97 3.54
C LEU A 63 12.05 -5.66 4.91
N TYR A 64 12.78 -6.75 5.14
CA TYR A 64 12.78 -7.45 6.43
C TYR A 64 13.25 -6.53 7.56
N ASN A 65 14.34 -5.79 7.38
CA ASN A 65 14.84 -4.84 8.37
C ASN A 65 13.84 -3.69 8.62
N MET A 66 13.17 -3.18 7.58
CA MET A 66 12.13 -2.16 7.74
C MET A 66 10.95 -2.68 8.58
N LEU A 67 10.50 -3.91 8.33
CA LEU A 67 9.43 -4.54 9.09
C LEU A 67 9.84 -4.80 10.55
N LEU A 68 11.05 -5.32 10.77
CA LEU A 68 11.57 -5.54 12.12
C LEU A 68 11.63 -4.24 12.93
N ASN A 69 12.21 -3.18 12.35
CA ASN A 69 12.30 -1.88 13.02
C ASN A 69 10.90 -1.34 13.35
N TYR A 70 9.95 -1.47 12.43
CA TYR A 70 8.56 -1.06 12.67
C TYR A 70 7.93 -1.75 13.88
N PHE A 71 8.16 -3.06 14.05
CA PHE A 71 7.63 -3.81 15.20
C PHE A 71 8.40 -3.57 16.49
N MET A 72 9.73 -3.39 16.42
CA MET A 72 10.57 -3.19 17.62
C MET A 72 10.46 -1.79 18.22
N PHE A 73 10.27 -0.75 17.40
CA PHE A 73 10.20 0.63 17.88
C PHE A 73 8.76 1.16 18.06
N SER A 74 7.72 0.34 17.79
CA SER A 74 6.31 0.68 18.08
C SER A 74 5.81 0.20 19.45
N ILE A 75 6.69 -0.35 20.30
CA ILE A 75 6.42 -0.76 21.70
C ILE A 75 7.37 0.02 22.59
#